data_AF-A0A935J0Y9-F1
#
_entry.id   AF-A0A935J0Y9-F1
#
_cell.length_a   1.000
_cell.length_b   1.000
_cell.length_c   1.000
_cell.angle_alpha   90.00
_cell.angle_beta   90.00
_cell.angle_gamma   90.00
#
_symmetry.space_group_name_H-M   'P 1'
#
loop_
_entity.id
_entity.type
_entity.pdbx_description
1 polymer ?
#
loop_
_entity_poly.entity_id
_entity_poly.type
_entity_poly.pdbx_seq_one_letter_code
_entity_poly.pdbx_strand_id
1 'polypeptide(L)'
;MLDTKKAEPVPTPKPVRASEKKPAAPTKKAKTVSTPIQPAVIIQPVKAKEVQPSKPQASREEKVRAAKFVRSMEASDAYRLYKKNGKESRISEFDFRSLLLCTMESSSETLTRNVELFKGYARIHERQDLLTFLGYCEMSFETLLKPGLAKKIVKKK
;
A
#
# COMPACT_ATOMS: atom_id res chain seq x y z
N MET A 1 -8.92 53.94 -19.53
CA MET A 1 -8.59 54.33 -18.15
C MET A 1 -9.03 53.15 -17.29
N LEU A 2 -8.22 52.12 -17.05
CA LEU A 2 -6.83 52.03 -16.54
C LEU A 2 -6.68 52.36 -15.05
N ASP A 3 -7.49 51.70 -14.23
CA ASP A 3 -7.22 51.46 -12.82
C ASP A 3 -6.75 50.01 -12.62
N THR A 4 -5.51 49.81 -12.14
CA THR A 4 -5.17 48.96 -10.98
C THR A 4 -3.70 49.15 -10.61
N LYS A 5 -3.44 49.19 -9.30
CA LYS A 5 -2.20 49.61 -8.68
C LYS A 5 -1.04 48.62 -8.82
N LYS A 6 0.14 49.18 -9.11
CA LYS A 6 1.41 49.09 -8.36
C LYS A 6 1.76 47.75 -7.68
N ALA A 7 2.84 47.13 -8.15
CA ALA A 7 3.54 46.04 -7.46
C ALA A 7 4.55 46.56 -6.41
N GLU A 8 4.78 45.79 -5.34
CA GLU A 8 5.97 45.78 -4.47
C GLU A 8 5.96 44.47 -3.61
N PRO A 9 7.05 44.07 -2.91
CA PRO A 9 7.43 42.65 -2.86
C PRO A 9 7.33 41.94 -1.49
N VAL A 10 7.64 40.65 -1.54
CA VAL A 10 7.71 39.62 -0.48
C VAL A 10 8.49 40.06 0.78
N PRO A 11 8.03 39.63 1.96
CA PRO A 11 8.96 39.01 2.92
C PRO A 11 8.51 37.62 3.39
N THR A 12 9.38 36.62 3.19
CA THR A 12 9.25 35.28 3.76
C THR A 12 9.88 35.24 5.17
N PRO A 13 9.19 34.74 6.20
CA PRO A 13 9.83 34.41 7.48
C PRO A 13 10.62 33.10 7.35
N LYS A 14 11.91 33.15 7.69
CA LYS A 14 12.86 32.03 7.68
C LYS A 14 12.56 31.04 8.82
N PRO A 15 12.93 29.75 8.70
CA PRO A 15 12.79 28.79 9.80
C PRO A 15 13.69 29.16 10.98
N VAL A 16 13.12 29.23 12.18
CA VAL A 16 13.86 29.44 13.42
C VAL A 16 14.65 28.19 13.79
N ARG A 17 15.97 28.35 13.93
CA ARG A 17 16.90 27.32 14.39
C ARG A 17 17.28 27.60 15.84
N ALA A 18 16.91 26.69 16.73
CA ALA A 18 17.46 26.53 18.06
C ALA A 18 17.57 25.03 18.32
N SER A 19 18.51 24.45 19.06
CA SER A 19 19.82 24.79 19.59
C SER A 19 20.21 23.54 20.40
N GLU A 20 21.49 23.24 20.50
CA GLU A 20 22.05 22.01 21.08
C GLU A 20 21.52 21.58 22.46
N LYS A 21 21.55 20.25 22.71
CA LYS A 21 22.07 19.66 23.95
C LYS A 21 22.46 18.17 23.81
N LYS A 22 23.78 17.91 23.73
CA LYS A 22 24.46 16.80 24.43
C LYS A 22 24.84 17.31 25.85
N PRO A 23 25.38 16.52 26.81
CA PRO A 23 25.76 15.08 26.82
C PRO A 23 24.69 14.23 27.59
N ALA A 24 24.89 13.02 28.14
CA ALA A 24 26.07 12.19 28.42
C ALA A 24 25.75 10.66 28.49
N ALA A 25 26.71 9.88 29.01
CA ALA A 25 26.58 8.49 29.48
C ALA A 25 27.31 8.40 30.86
N PRO A 26 27.73 7.24 31.42
CA PRO A 26 27.05 5.97 31.70
C PRO A 26 27.17 5.51 33.20
N THR A 27 26.32 4.58 33.65
CA THR A 27 26.53 3.77 34.89
C THR A 27 26.05 2.34 34.67
N LYS A 28 26.89 1.29 34.58
CA LYS A 28 27.82 0.63 35.54
C LYS A 28 27.15 -0.26 36.61
N LYS A 29 27.82 -1.41 36.87
CA LYS A 29 27.56 -2.51 37.85
C LYS A 29 26.61 -3.60 37.32
N ALA A 30 26.85 -4.90 37.50
CA ALA A 30 28.04 -5.70 37.90
C ALA A 30 27.87 -7.13 37.28
N LYS A 31 28.89 -7.77 36.70
CA LYS A 31 29.91 -8.69 37.28
C LYS A 31 29.33 -9.99 37.89
N THR A 32 30.08 -11.10 37.74
CA THR A 32 29.92 -12.43 38.40
C THR A 32 29.04 -13.46 37.63
N VAL A 33 29.36 -14.77 37.47
CA VAL A 33 30.63 -15.54 37.29
C VAL A 33 30.26 -17.02 36.99
N SER A 34 31.15 -17.78 36.33
CA SER A 34 31.22 -19.27 36.24
C SER A 34 30.13 -20.15 35.55
N THR A 35 30.66 -21.02 34.68
CA THR A 35 30.23 -22.40 34.29
C THR A 35 30.19 -23.38 35.49
N PRO A 36 29.79 -24.70 35.42
CA PRO A 36 29.53 -25.57 34.25
C PRO A 36 28.30 -26.56 34.29
N ILE A 37 27.84 -27.00 33.09
CA ILE A 37 27.55 -28.40 32.64
C ILE A 37 26.57 -29.35 33.42
N GLN A 38 25.42 -29.65 32.77
CA GLN A 38 24.61 -30.92 32.77
C GLN A 38 23.79 -31.37 34.02
N PRO A 39 22.87 -32.36 33.89
CA PRO A 39 21.80 -32.49 32.90
C PRO A 39 20.42 -32.86 33.51
N ALA A 40 19.30 -32.49 32.89
CA ALA A 40 17.98 -33.01 33.28
C ALA A 40 17.06 -33.23 32.07
N VAL A 41 16.79 -34.51 31.79
CA VAL A 41 15.68 -34.94 30.92
C VAL A 41 14.36 -34.60 31.61
N ILE A 42 13.41 -34.01 30.88
CA ILE A 42 11.95 -34.17 30.89
C ILE A 42 11.39 -33.10 29.94
N ILE A 43 10.45 -33.46 29.04
CA ILE A 43 9.23 -32.70 28.64
C ILE A 43 8.61 -33.35 27.39
N GLN A 44 7.56 -34.14 27.65
CA GLN A 44 6.29 -34.25 26.92
C GLN A 44 6.22 -34.78 25.46
N PRO A 45 5.15 -35.54 25.14
CA PRO A 45 4.94 -36.08 23.80
C PRO A 45 4.61 -34.99 22.78
N VAL A 46 5.23 -35.09 21.60
CA VAL A 46 4.93 -34.25 20.43
C VAL A 46 3.50 -34.49 19.97
N LYS A 47 2.60 -33.59 20.35
CA LYS A 47 1.23 -33.52 19.80
C LYS A 47 1.33 -33.19 18.31
N ALA A 48 1.14 -34.20 17.46
CA ALA A 48 1.19 -34.07 16.02
C ALA A 48 0.25 -32.95 15.56
N LYS A 49 0.84 -31.82 15.15
CA LYS A 49 0.07 -30.69 14.64
C LYS A 49 -0.25 -30.97 13.19
N GLU A 50 -1.47 -31.48 13.01
CA GLU A 50 -2.18 -31.68 11.74
C GLU A 50 -1.69 -30.72 10.64
N VAL A 51 -1.19 -31.30 9.55
CA VAL A 51 -0.66 -30.56 8.41
C VAL A 51 -1.83 -29.97 7.63
N GLN A 52 -2.33 -28.82 8.10
CA GLN A 52 -3.22 -27.99 7.29
C GLN A 52 -2.50 -27.66 5.98
N PRO A 53 -3.19 -27.71 4.82
CA PRO A 53 -2.58 -27.42 3.54
C PRO A 53 -2.02 -26.00 3.58
N SER A 54 -0.69 -25.91 3.54
CA SER A 54 0.03 -24.65 3.64
C SER A 54 -0.30 -23.81 2.42
N LYS A 55 -1.29 -22.91 2.55
CA LYS A 55 -1.48 -21.77 1.64
C LYS A 55 -0.08 -21.20 1.36
N PRO A 56 0.32 -21.00 0.09
CA PRO A 56 1.69 -20.58 -0.23
C PRO A 56 2.04 -19.36 0.61
N GLN A 57 2.96 -19.54 1.55
CA GLN A 57 3.30 -18.47 2.47
C GLN A 57 4.09 -17.44 1.70
N ALA A 58 3.41 -16.34 1.35
CA ALA A 58 4.02 -15.14 0.80
C ALA A 58 5.32 -14.83 1.56
N SER A 59 6.41 -14.64 0.80
CA SER A 59 7.73 -14.46 1.37
C SER A 59 7.76 -13.25 2.31
N ARG A 60 8.75 -13.18 3.21
CA ARG A 60 8.88 -12.03 4.13
C ARG A 60 8.95 -10.71 3.35
N GLU A 61 9.65 -10.70 2.22
CA GLU A 61 9.70 -9.55 1.31
C GLU A 61 8.34 -9.23 0.70
N GLU A 62 7.62 -10.23 0.21
CA GLU A 62 6.31 -10.04 -0.40
C GLU A 62 5.29 -9.48 0.60
N LYS A 63 5.30 -9.96 1.85
CA LYS A 63 4.49 -9.41 2.95
C LYS A 63 4.80 -7.94 3.23
N VAL A 64 6.08 -7.55 3.20
CA VAL A 64 6.52 -6.15 3.39
C VAL A 64 6.12 -5.27 2.20
N ARG A 65 6.30 -5.74 0.96
CA ARG A 65 5.84 -5.05 -0.25
C ARG A 65 4.33 -4.87 -0.21
N ALA A 66 3.58 -5.95 0.05
CA ALA A 66 2.12 -5.93 0.19
C ALA A 66 1.65 -4.94 1.26
N ALA A 67 2.32 -4.87 2.42
CA ALA A 67 1.99 -3.91 3.47
C ALA A 67 2.18 -2.45 3.02
N LYS A 68 3.23 -2.16 2.24
CA LYS A 68 3.46 -0.84 1.63
C LYS A 68 2.37 -0.49 0.62
N PHE A 69 2.00 -1.45 -0.25
CA PHE A 69 0.93 -1.25 -1.24
C PHE A 69 -0.43 -1.04 -0.58
N VAL A 70 -0.82 -1.85 0.41
CA VAL A 70 -2.06 -1.69 1.17
C VAL A 70 -2.14 -0.28 1.78
N ARG A 71 -1.09 0.21 2.45
CA ARG A 71 -1.06 1.57 3.01
C ARG A 71 -1.17 2.66 1.93
N SER A 72 -0.50 2.48 0.79
CA SER A 72 -0.58 3.42 -0.33
C SER A 72 -1.99 3.47 -0.92
N MET A 73 -2.63 2.31 -1.06
CA MET A 73 -4.00 2.15 -1.53
C MET A 73 -5.01 2.82 -0.60
N GLU A 74 -4.83 2.64 0.72
CA GLU A 74 -5.68 3.29 1.73
C GLU A 74 -5.54 4.82 1.77
N ALA A 75 -4.35 5.34 1.47
CA ALA A 75 -4.08 6.78 1.44
C ALA A 75 -4.58 7.46 0.15
N SER A 76 -4.66 6.73 -0.96
CA SER A 76 -4.99 7.27 -2.28
C SER A 76 -6.43 7.80 -2.40
N ASP A 77 -6.60 8.89 -3.15
CA ASP A 77 -7.88 9.59 -3.26
C ASP A 77 -8.99 8.74 -3.91
N ALA A 78 -8.65 7.84 -4.84
CA ALA A 78 -9.58 6.85 -5.39
C ALA A 78 -10.30 6.03 -4.29
N TYR A 79 -9.55 5.51 -3.32
CA TYR A 79 -10.12 4.72 -2.22
C TYR A 79 -10.84 5.60 -1.19
N ARG A 80 -10.32 6.80 -0.92
CA ARG A 80 -10.98 7.77 -0.03
C ARG A 80 -12.32 8.23 -0.59
N LEU A 81 -12.44 8.37 -1.92
CA LEU A 81 -13.69 8.66 -2.61
C LEU A 81 -14.64 7.46 -2.57
N TYR A 82 -14.13 6.25 -2.87
CA TYR A 82 -14.88 5.00 -2.75
C TYR A 82 -15.47 4.79 -1.35
N LYS A 83 -14.68 5.04 -0.29
CA LYS A 83 -15.14 4.89 1.09
C LYS A 83 -16.23 5.91 1.47
N LYS A 84 -16.36 7.03 0.75
CA LYS A 84 -17.38 8.06 0.99
C LYS A 84 -18.68 7.82 0.22
N ASN A 85 -18.60 7.45 -1.06
CA ASN A 85 -19.78 7.37 -1.94
C ASN A 85 -20.06 5.92 -2.43
N GLY A 86 -19.30 4.94 -1.97
CA GLY A 86 -19.45 3.54 -2.36
C GLY A 86 -19.38 3.36 -3.88
N LYS A 87 -20.39 2.69 -4.44
CA LYS A 87 -20.49 2.38 -5.87
C LYS A 87 -20.76 3.60 -6.77
N GLU A 88 -21.21 4.72 -6.20
CA GLU A 88 -21.48 5.98 -6.93
C GLU A 88 -20.23 6.86 -7.09
N SER A 89 -19.09 6.38 -6.59
CA SER A 89 -17.82 7.12 -6.59
C SER A 89 -17.25 7.31 -7.99
N ARG A 90 -17.29 8.54 -8.50
CA ARG A 90 -16.69 8.90 -9.79
C ARG A 90 -15.16 9.02 -9.69
N ILE A 91 -14.50 7.86 -9.61
CA ILE A 91 -13.03 7.75 -9.69
C ILE A 91 -12.60 8.13 -11.11
N SER A 92 -11.60 8.99 -11.27
CA SER A 92 -11.07 9.32 -12.60
C SER A 92 -10.06 8.26 -13.09
N GLU A 93 -9.82 8.20 -14.40
CA GLU A 93 -8.75 7.37 -14.97
C GLU A 93 -7.36 7.75 -14.40
N PHE A 94 -7.16 9.03 -14.08
CA PHE A 94 -5.95 9.51 -13.43
C PHE A 94 -5.81 8.93 -12.01
N ASP A 95 -6.86 9.00 -11.21
CA ASP A 95 -6.89 8.41 -9.86
C ASP A 95 -6.68 6.90 -9.90
N PHE A 96 -7.25 6.21 -10.88
CA PHE A 96 -7.08 4.76 -11.06
C PHE A 96 -5.67 4.35 -11.49
N ARG A 97 -5.02 5.08 -12.42
CA ARG A 97 -3.61 4.81 -12.74
C ARG A 97 -2.69 5.18 -11.58
N SER A 98 -2.94 6.29 -10.89
CA SER A 98 -2.22 6.72 -9.68
C SER A 98 -2.32 5.67 -8.56
N LEU A 99 -3.52 5.13 -8.32
CA LEU A 99 -3.78 4.02 -7.40
C LEU A 99 -2.89 2.80 -7.69
N LEU A 100 -2.73 2.44 -8.97
CA LEU A 100 -1.92 1.31 -9.44
C LEU A 100 -0.42 1.61 -9.54
N LEU A 101 0.02 2.81 -9.13
CA LEU A 101 1.38 3.33 -9.29
C LEU A 101 1.85 3.34 -10.76
N CYS A 102 0.93 3.59 -11.70
CA CYS A 102 1.16 3.64 -13.15
C CYS A 102 1.10 5.08 -13.69
N THR A 103 1.78 5.31 -14.82
CA THR A 103 1.67 6.55 -15.61
C THR A 103 0.57 6.47 -16.67
N MET A 104 0.15 7.60 -17.25
CA MET A 104 -0.83 7.64 -18.36
C MET A 104 -0.43 6.78 -19.57
N GLU A 105 0.88 6.63 -19.80
CA GLU A 105 1.44 5.83 -20.92
C GLU A 105 1.50 4.32 -20.63
N SER A 106 1.15 3.88 -19.42
CA SER A 106 1.14 2.46 -19.06
C SER A 106 0.07 1.69 -19.84
N SER A 107 0.46 0.58 -20.45
CA SER A 107 -0.42 -0.27 -21.26
C SER A 107 -1.54 -0.93 -20.44
N SER A 108 -2.64 -1.29 -21.11
CA SER A 108 -3.76 -2.01 -20.51
C SER A 108 -3.36 -3.35 -19.86
N GLU A 109 -2.37 -4.03 -20.44
CA GLU A 109 -1.77 -5.24 -19.90
C GLU A 109 -1.04 -4.98 -18.57
N THR A 110 -0.26 -3.89 -18.50
CA THR A 110 0.43 -3.45 -17.27
C THR A 110 -0.56 -3.12 -16.16
N LEU A 111 -1.65 -2.40 -16.50
CA LEU A 111 -2.71 -2.08 -15.56
C LEU A 111 -3.39 -3.35 -15.03
N THR A 112 -3.74 -4.29 -15.91
CA THR A 112 -4.37 -5.57 -15.54
C THR A 112 -3.48 -6.38 -14.61
N ARG A 113 -2.19 -6.53 -14.96
CA ARG A 113 -1.21 -7.23 -14.13
C ARG A 113 -1.06 -6.59 -12.75
N ASN A 114 -1.03 -5.26 -12.66
CA ASN A 114 -0.93 -4.56 -11.38
C ASN A 114 -2.19 -4.73 -10.53
N VAL A 115 -3.38 -4.72 -11.12
CA VAL A 115 -4.64 -5.03 -10.42
C VAL A 115 -4.61 -6.44 -9.82
N GLU A 116 -4.17 -7.45 -10.60
CA GLU A 116 -4.06 -8.83 -10.12
C GLU A 116 -3.03 -8.97 -8.99
N LEU A 117 -1.85 -8.37 -9.13
CA LEU A 117 -0.84 -8.31 -8.08
C LEU A 117 -1.37 -7.66 -6.80
N PHE A 118 -2.13 -6.57 -6.93
CA PHE A 118 -2.67 -5.82 -5.81
C PHE A 118 -3.80 -6.59 -5.11
N LYS A 119 -4.60 -7.36 -5.86
CA LYS A 119 -5.54 -8.34 -5.31
C LYS A 119 -4.79 -9.46 -4.56
N GLY A 120 -3.64 -9.89 -5.05
CA GLY A 120 -2.72 -10.78 -4.32
C GLY A 120 -2.27 -10.19 -2.97
N TYR A 121 -1.79 -8.94 -2.98
CA TYR A 121 -1.36 -8.22 -1.77
C TYR A 121 -2.50 -7.98 -0.77
N ALA A 122 -3.70 -7.66 -1.23
CA ALA A 122 -4.88 -7.52 -0.37
C ALA A 122 -5.31 -8.86 0.25
N ARG A 123 -5.16 -10.00 -0.46
CA ARG A 123 -5.38 -11.36 0.10
C ARG A 123 -4.37 -11.72 1.18
N ILE A 124 -3.09 -11.35 1.03
CA ILE A 124 -2.03 -11.62 2.01
C ILE A 124 -2.30 -10.92 3.36
N HIS A 125 -2.92 -9.74 3.33
CA HIS A 125 -3.32 -8.96 4.52
C HIS A 125 -4.81 -9.08 4.87
N GLU A 126 -5.52 -10.04 4.24
CA GLU A 126 -6.94 -10.35 4.47
C GLU A 126 -7.90 -9.14 4.34
N ARG A 127 -7.52 -8.11 3.56
CA ARG A 127 -8.27 -6.86 3.39
C ARG A 127 -9.39 -6.99 2.36
N GLN A 128 -10.53 -7.53 2.80
CA GLN A 128 -11.73 -7.72 1.97
C GLN A 128 -12.31 -6.40 1.42
N ASP A 129 -12.19 -5.28 2.15
CA ASP A 129 -12.60 -3.96 1.65
C ASP A 129 -11.83 -3.56 0.38
N LEU A 130 -10.52 -3.83 0.37
CA LEU A 130 -9.64 -3.50 -0.75
C LEU A 130 -9.89 -4.44 -1.94
N LEU A 131 -10.19 -5.72 -1.68
CA LEU A 131 -10.62 -6.64 -2.74
C LEU A 131 -11.94 -6.23 -3.38
N THR A 132 -12.89 -5.75 -2.57
CA THR A 132 -14.19 -5.25 -3.04
C THR A 132 -14.03 -3.96 -3.87
N PHE A 133 -13.17 -3.05 -3.41
CA PHE A 133 -12.81 -1.83 -4.11
C PHE A 133 -12.05 -2.07 -5.42
N LEU A 134 -11.09 -2.99 -5.43
CA LEU A 134 -10.36 -3.36 -6.66
C LEU A 134 -11.31 -4.01 -7.67
N GLY A 135 -12.24 -4.86 -7.22
CA GLY A 135 -13.30 -5.42 -8.07
C GLY A 135 -14.24 -4.35 -8.64
N TYR A 136 -14.58 -3.33 -7.86
CA TYR A 136 -15.30 -2.16 -8.37
C TYR A 136 -14.51 -1.43 -9.47
N CYS A 137 -13.21 -1.18 -9.24
CA CYS A 137 -12.35 -0.55 -10.24
C CYS A 137 -12.20 -1.39 -11.51
N GLU A 138 -12.09 -2.72 -11.40
CA GLU A 138 -12.07 -3.63 -12.56
C GLU A 138 -13.32 -3.50 -13.43
N MET A 139 -14.49 -3.33 -12.81
CA MET A 139 -15.75 -3.11 -13.53
C MET A 139 -15.83 -1.71 -14.14
N SER A 140 -15.50 -0.67 -13.38
CA SER A 140 -15.54 0.73 -13.85
C SER A 140 -14.56 1.02 -14.98
N PHE A 141 -13.40 0.35 -15.00
CA PHE A 141 -12.34 0.55 -15.98
C PHE A 141 -12.14 -0.67 -16.90
N GLU A 142 -13.13 -1.54 -17.07
CA GLU A 142 -13.00 -2.74 -17.93
C GLU A 142 -12.62 -2.37 -19.37
N THR A 143 -13.14 -1.27 -19.90
CA THR A 143 -12.81 -0.76 -21.24
C THR A 143 -11.33 -0.39 -21.39
N LEU A 144 -10.70 0.07 -20.30
CA LEU A 144 -9.29 0.44 -20.24
C LEU A 144 -8.39 -0.78 -20.04
N LEU A 145 -8.83 -1.76 -19.26
CA LEU A 145 -8.10 -3.02 -19.01
C LEU A 145 -8.19 -3.97 -20.21
N LYS A 146 -9.34 -4.01 -20.90
CA LYS A 146 -9.64 -4.93 -22.02
C LYS A 146 -10.08 -4.16 -23.28
N PRO A 147 -9.19 -3.36 -23.91
CA PRO A 147 -9.54 -2.51 -25.06
C PRO A 147 -10.02 -3.29 -26.32
N GLY A 148 -9.84 -4.61 -26.36
CA GLY A 148 -10.34 -5.48 -27.42
C GLY A 148 -11.85 -5.77 -27.39
N LEU A 149 -12.51 -5.67 -26.23
CA LEU A 149 -13.94 -6.02 -26.10
C LEU A 149 -14.88 -4.86 -26.48
N ALA A 150 -14.51 -3.62 -26.13
CA ALA A 150 -15.32 -2.44 -26.42
C ALA A 150 -15.60 -2.22 -27.92
N LYS A 151 -14.68 -2.66 -28.80
CA LYS A 151 -14.76 -2.44 -30.25
C LYS A 151 -15.83 -3.27 -30.98
N LYS A 152 -16.46 -4.26 -30.32
CA LYS A 152 -17.50 -5.10 -30.96
C LYS A 152 -18.92 -4.52 -30.94
N ILE A 153 -19.18 -3.48 -30.15
CA ILE A 153 -20.54 -2.93 -30.00
C ILE A 153 -20.85 -1.85 -31.05
N VAL A 154 -19.83 -1.16 -31.59
CA VAL A 154 -19.98 -0.09 -32.59
C VAL A 154 -19.77 -0.64 -34.02
N LYS A 155 -20.53 -1.67 -34.40
CA LYS A 155 -20.62 -2.11 -35.81
C LYS A 155 -21.97 -2.74 -36.15
N LYS A 156 -23.04 -1.97 -35.95
CA LYS A 156 -24.38 -2.27 -36.45
C LYS A 156 -25.10 -1.00 -36.88
N LYS A 157 -24.83 -0.57 -38.10
CA LYS A 157 -25.65 0.35 -38.90
C LYS A 157 -25.46 -0.02 -40.37
#